data_AF-A0A2V9JBW1-F1
#
_entry.id   AF-A0A2V9JBW1-F1
#
_cell.length_a   1.000
_cell.length_b   1.000
_cell.length_c   1.000
_cell.angle_alpha   90.00
_cell.angle_beta   90.00
_cell.angle_gamma   90.00
#
_symmetry.space_group_name_H-M   'P 1'
#
loop_
_entity.id
_entity.type
_entity.pdbx_description
1 polymer ?
#
loop_
_entity_poly.entity_id
_entity_poly.type
_entity_poly.pdbx_seq_one_letter_code
_entity_poly.pdbx_strand_id
1 'polypeptide(L)'
;DYLAVVGDSADGFPGVPGWGKKAAASTLSVYPHLEDIPKDWREWVPSIRNAQSLANALFASWDNALLFRTLATLRTDVPVFNTVADLRWAGPRPDFEELYGRLFQSGRTTH
;
A
#
# COMPACT_ATOMS: atom_id res chain seq x y z
N ASP A 1 -4.08 8.39 2.82
CA ASP A 1 -3.05 9.15 3.58
C ASP A 1 -2.32 8.34 4.63
N TYR A 2 -3.02 7.69 5.58
CA TYR A 2 -2.35 6.94 6.65
C TYR A 2 -1.31 5.91 6.18
N LEU A 3 -1.67 4.99 5.28
CA LEU A 3 -0.74 3.97 4.76
C LEU A 3 0.39 4.58 3.91
N ALA A 4 0.16 5.73 3.31
CA ALA A 4 1.19 6.42 2.51
C ALA A 4 2.37 6.88 3.36
N VAL A 5 2.11 7.30 4.60
CA VAL A 5 3.14 7.76 5.53
C VAL A 5 3.65 6.66 6.46
N VAL A 6 2.79 5.74 6.89
CA VAL A 6 3.18 4.63 7.78
C VAL A 6 3.90 3.51 7.03
N GLY A 7 3.56 3.31 5.75
CA GLY A 7 4.00 2.14 4.99
C GLY A 7 3.18 0.89 5.30
N ASP A 8 3.34 -0.09 4.43
CA ASP A 8 2.81 -1.44 4.54
C ASP A 8 3.83 -2.42 3.95
N SER A 9 4.45 -3.23 4.80
CA SER A 9 5.46 -4.20 4.37
C SER A 9 4.88 -5.34 3.54
N ALA A 10 3.60 -5.66 3.69
CA ALA A 10 2.95 -6.72 2.91
C ALA A 10 2.85 -6.32 1.43
N ASP A 11 2.61 -5.03 1.18
CA ASP A 11 2.47 -4.46 -0.16
C ASP A 11 3.77 -3.78 -0.67
N GLY A 12 4.85 -3.86 0.12
CA GLY A 12 6.16 -3.30 -0.25
C GLY A 12 6.26 -1.78 -0.16
N PHE A 13 5.38 -1.12 0.60
CA PHE A 13 5.41 0.31 0.83
C PHE A 13 6.27 0.62 2.07
N PRO A 14 7.46 1.24 1.92
CA PRO A 14 8.35 1.51 3.06
C PRO A 14 7.84 2.63 3.99
N GLY A 15 6.88 3.45 3.54
CA GLY A 15 6.41 4.62 4.27
C GLY A 15 7.40 5.79 4.26
N VAL A 16 7.14 6.79 5.11
CA VAL A 16 7.99 7.96 5.29
C VAL A 16 8.82 7.80 6.58
N PRO A 17 10.14 8.05 6.55
CA PRO A 17 10.98 7.97 7.75
C PRO A 17 10.43 8.80 8.92
N GLY A 18 10.34 8.21 10.10
CA GLY A 18 9.82 8.85 11.31
C GLY A 18 8.29 8.87 11.44
N TRP A 19 7.55 8.50 10.40
CA TRP A 19 6.08 8.46 10.40
C TRP A 19 5.52 7.11 10.86
N GLY A 20 5.75 6.75 12.12
CA GLY A 20 5.10 5.58 12.72
C GLY A 20 3.60 5.80 12.99
N LYS A 21 2.89 4.72 13.34
CA LYS A 21 1.43 4.73 13.64
C LYS A 21 0.98 5.88 14.54
N LYS A 22 1.73 6.19 15.60
CA LYS A 22 1.40 7.25 16.56
C LYS A 22 1.52 8.65 15.95
N ALA A 23 2.61 8.93 15.24
CA ALA A 23 2.84 10.23 14.60
C ALA A 23 1.84 10.47 13.47
N ALA A 24 1.55 9.44 12.67
CA ALA A 24 0.54 9.50 11.62
C ALA A 24 -0.85 9.74 12.22
N ALA A 25 -1.26 8.96 13.23
CA ALA A 25 -2.56 9.13 13.87
C ALA A 25 -2.72 10.52 14.51
N SER A 26 -1.72 11.02 15.25
CA SER A 26 -1.82 12.34 15.90
C SER A 26 -1.88 13.48 14.89
N THR A 27 -1.13 13.39 13.79
CA THR A 27 -1.07 14.45 12.78
C THR A 27 -2.30 14.42 11.87
N LEU A 28 -2.71 13.24 11.40
CA LEU A 28 -3.87 13.10 10.50
C LEU A 28 -5.23 13.29 11.21
N SER A 29 -5.26 13.20 12.55
CA SER A 29 -6.45 13.60 13.31
C SER A 29 -6.68 15.11 13.29
N VAL A 30 -5.64 15.90 13.02
CA VAL A 30 -5.68 17.36 12.96
C VAL A 30 -5.72 17.84 11.50
N TYR A 31 -4.95 17.19 10.64
CA TYR A 31 -4.85 17.47 9.20
C TYR A 31 -5.32 16.23 8.42
N PRO A 32 -6.62 16.12 8.11
CA PRO A 32 -7.21 14.89 7.57
C PRO A 32 -6.52 14.37 6.30
N HIS A 33 -6.03 15.29 5.46
CA HIS A 33 -5.29 14.97 4.25
C HIS A 33 -3.84 15.44 4.30
N LEU A 34 -2.98 14.80 3.50
CA LEU A 34 -1.56 15.19 3.42
C LEU A 34 -1.42 16.65 2.96
N GLU A 35 -2.30 17.09 2.07
CA GLU A 35 -2.39 18.44 1.54
C GLU A 35 -2.80 19.48 2.58
N ASP A 36 -3.47 19.07 3.66
CA ASP A 36 -3.87 19.95 4.76
C ASP A 36 -2.70 20.23 5.72
N ILE A 37 -1.60 19.48 5.63
CA ILE A 37 -0.44 19.61 6.51
C ILE A 37 0.38 20.83 6.07
N PRO A 38 0.56 21.85 6.94
CA PRO A 38 1.36 23.02 6.59
C PRO A 38 2.83 22.67 6.34
N LYS A 39 3.45 23.35 5.35
CA LYS A 39 4.88 23.17 5.04
C LYS A 39 5.80 23.68 6.14
N ASP A 40 5.46 24.80 6.77
CA ASP A 40 6.16 25.26 7.96
C ASP A 40 5.63 24.51 9.18
N TRP A 41 6.48 23.71 9.81
CA TRP A 41 6.16 22.96 11.02
C TRP A 41 5.76 23.87 12.19
N ARG A 42 6.11 25.16 12.15
CA ARG A 42 5.72 26.13 13.19
C ARG A 42 4.24 26.44 13.20
N GLU A 43 3.55 26.17 12.09
CA GLU A 43 2.10 26.29 11.98
C GLU A 43 1.38 25.04 12.52
N TRP A 44 2.13 23.99 12.90
CA TRP A 44 1.53 22.78 13.43
C TRP A 44 1.01 22.98 14.85
N VAL A 45 -0.07 22.29 15.20
CA VAL A 45 -0.58 22.32 16.56
C VAL A 45 0.48 21.80 17.55
N PRO A 46 0.68 22.45 18.72
CA PRO A 46 1.75 22.09 19.66
C PRO A 46 1.70 20.67 20.22
N SER A 47 0.56 19.98 20.12
CA SER A 47 0.38 18.60 20.58
C SER A 47 1.11 17.58 19.70
N ILE A 48 1.48 17.93 18.46
CA ILE A 48 2.24 17.06 17.57
C ILE A 48 3.73 17.15 17.92
N ARG A 49 4.25 16.07 18.49
CA ARG A 49 5.67 15.98 18.88
C ARG A 49 6.56 15.82 17.66
N ASN A 50 7.78 16.36 17.74
CA ASN A 50 8.79 16.29 16.68
C ASN A 50 8.32 16.86 15.32
N ALA A 51 7.40 17.83 15.32
CA ALA A 51 6.81 18.42 14.11
C ALA A 51 7.85 18.82 13.06
N GLN A 52 8.96 19.44 13.47
CA GLN A 52 10.04 19.82 12.56
C GLN A 52 10.61 18.62 11.79
N SER A 53 10.94 17.53 12.49
CA SER A 53 11.50 16.33 11.84
C SER A 53 10.46 15.63 10.97
N LEU A 54 9.20 15.59 11.41
CA LEU A 54 8.11 14.97 10.67
C LEU A 54 7.80 15.74 9.38
N ALA A 55 7.74 17.07 9.44
CA ALA A 55 7.55 17.94 8.29
C ALA A 55 8.70 17.79 7.29
N ASN A 56 9.96 17.87 7.77
CA ASN A 56 11.14 17.69 6.92
C ASN A 56 11.10 16.34 6.19
N ALA A 57 10.79 15.25 6.89
CA ALA A 57 10.71 13.92 6.29
C ALA A 57 9.55 13.80 5.28
N LEU A 58 8.37 14.31 5.62
CA LEU A 58 7.18 14.27 4.76
C LEU A 58 7.42 15.02 3.46
N PHE A 59 7.89 16.27 3.53
CA PHE A 59 8.07 17.11 2.34
C PHE A 59 9.30 16.72 1.52
N ALA A 60 10.31 16.11 2.13
CA ALA A 60 11.41 15.47 1.38
C ALA A 60 10.97 14.21 0.63
N SER A 61 9.90 13.55 1.08
CA SER A 61 9.36 12.31 0.51
C SER A 61 7.99 12.51 -0.15
N TRP A 62 7.63 13.74 -0.49
CA TRP A 62 6.26 14.11 -0.87
C TRP A 62 5.74 13.29 -2.06
N ASP A 63 6.53 13.21 -3.14
CA ASP A 63 6.14 12.47 -4.35
C ASP A 63 5.93 10.98 -4.06
N ASN A 64 6.79 10.39 -3.23
CA ASN A 64 6.66 9.00 -2.81
C ASN A 64 5.40 8.80 -1.94
N ALA A 65 5.11 9.71 -1.02
CA ALA A 65 3.89 9.63 -0.21
C ALA A 65 2.63 9.71 -1.09
N LEU A 66 2.58 10.60 -2.09
CA LEU A 66 1.46 10.66 -3.03
C LEU A 66 1.35 9.39 -3.91
N LEU A 67 2.48 8.83 -4.34
CA LEU A 67 2.53 7.55 -5.05
C LEU A 67 1.98 6.41 -4.17
N PHE A 68 2.47 6.28 -2.94
CA PHE A 68 2.01 5.24 -2.02
C PHE A 68 0.54 5.39 -1.66
N ARG A 69 0.03 6.62 -1.53
CA ARG A 69 -1.41 6.87 -1.41
C ARG A 69 -2.17 6.30 -2.59
N THR A 70 -1.69 6.55 -3.80
CA THR A 70 -2.32 6.07 -5.02
C THR A 70 -2.32 4.54 -5.06
N LEU A 71 -1.20 3.91 -4.74
CA LEU A 71 -1.06 2.45 -4.72
C LEU A 71 -1.90 1.79 -3.62
N ALA A 72 -2.01 2.41 -2.45
CA ALA A 72 -2.82 1.93 -1.34
C ALA A 72 -4.33 2.19 -1.51
N THR A 73 -4.73 3.02 -2.49
CA THR A 73 -6.14 3.32 -2.75
C THR A 73 -6.71 2.25 -3.68
N LEU A 74 -7.68 1.48 -3.18
CA LEU A 74 -8.40 0.50 -3.99
C LEU A 74 -9.15 1.19 -5.14
N ARG A 75 -8.89 0.76 -6.37
CA ARG A 75 -9.65 1.21 -7.55
C ARG A 75 -10.93 0.37 -7.67
N THR A 76 -12.07 1.01 -7.48
CA THR A 76 -13.39 0.35 -7.53
C THR A 76 -14.04 0.39 -8.91
N ASP A 77 -13.41 1.07 -9.87
CA ASP A 77 -13.93 1.37 -11.20
C ASP A 77 -13.32 0.49 -12.31
N VAL A 78 -12.49 -0.49 -11.93
CA VAL A 78 -11.86 -1.40 -12.90
C VAL A 78 -12.86 -2.49 -13.28
N PRO A 79 -13.25 -2.62 -14.57
CA PRO A 79 -14.10 -3.71 -15.03
C PRO A 79 -13.26 -4.99 -15.08
N VAL A 80 -13.27 -5.77 -14.00
CA VAL A 80 -12.49 -7.02 -13.92
C VAL A 80 -13.22 -8.18 -14.61
N PHE A 81 -14.56 -8.23 -14.49
CA PHE A 81 -15.43 -9.23 -15.12
C PHE A 81 -16.74 -8.57 -15.55
N ASN A 82 -17.43 -9.13 -16.56
CA ASN A 82 -18.70 -8.59 -17.02
C ASN A 82 -19.85 -9.05 -16.11
N THR A 83 -19.80 -10.30 -15.65
CA THR A 83 -20.80 -10.87 -14.73
C THR A 83 -20.17 -11.79 -13.68
N VAL A 84 -20.87 -12.00 -12.56
CA VAL A 84 -20.48 -13.01 -11.55
C VAL A 84 -20.47 -14.43 -12.14
N ALA A 85 -21.26 -14.69 -13.19
CA ALA A 85 -21.28 -15.99 -13.85
C ALA A 85 -19.94 -16.31 -14.54
N ASP A 86 -19.17 -15.30 -14.95
CA ASP A 86 -17.85 -15.46 -15.57
C ASP A 86 -16.83 -16.05 -14.58
N LEU A 87 -17.08 -15.90 -13.27
CA LEU A 87 -16.26 -16.45 -12.19
C LEU A 87 -16.60 -17.90 -11.83
N ARG A 88 -17.61 -18.50 -12.49
CA ARG A 88 -18.03 -19.87 -12.18
C ARG A 88 -16.94 -20.86 -12.56
N TRP A 89 -16.46 -21.62 -11.57
CA TRP A 89 -15.57 -22.75 -11.81
C TRP A 89 -16.24 -23.77 -12.76
N ALA A 90 -15.65 -24.00 -13.93
CA ALA A 90 -16.14 -24.90 -14.97
C ALA A 90 -15.42 -26.26 -15.01
N GLY A 91 -14.56 -26.52 -14.03
CA GLY A 91 -13.64 -27.66 -14.04
C GLY A 91 -12.27 -27.32 -14.64
N PRO A 92 -11.31 -28.23 -14.51
CA PRO A 92 -9.98 -28.04 -15.06
C PRO A 92 -10.03 -28.01 -16.59
N ARG A 93 -9.08 -27.31 -17.19
CA ARG A 93 -8.90 -27.36 -18.65
C ARG A 93 -8.40 -28.75 -19.07
N PRO A 94 -8.65 -29.18 -20.32
CA PRO A 94 -8.19 -30.50 -20.80
C PRO A 94 -6.68 -30.73 -20.70
N ASP A 95 -5.87 -29.66 -20.73
CA ASP A 95 -4.41 -29.67 -20.62
C ASP A 95 -3.90 -29.78 -19.17
N PHE A 96 -4.79 -29.84 -18.18
CA PHE A 96 -4.43 -29.79 -16.76
C PHE A 96 -3.48 -30.92 -16.33
N GLU A 97 -3.76 -32.16 -16.72
CA GLU A 97 -2.92 -33.32 -16.37
C GLU A 97 -1.52 -33.24 -17.00
N GLU A 98 -1.43 -32.73 -18.23
CA GLU A 98 -0.15 -32.52 -18.92
C GLU A 98 0.67 -31.44 -18.21
N LEU A 99 0.05 -30.30 -17.88
CA LEU A 99 0.71 -29.20 -17.16
C LEU A 99 1.16 -29.64 -15.76
N TYR A 100 0.32 -30.41 -15.05
CA TYR A 100 0.64 -30.99 -13.75
C TYR A 100 1.83 -31.94 -13.84
N GLY A 101 1.85 -32.82 -14.84
CA GLY A 101 3.00 -33.68 -15.14
C GLY A 101 4.29 -32.88 -15.32
N ARG A 102 4.26 -31.82 -16.13
CA ARG A 102 5.44 -30.97 -16.39
C ARG A 102 5.95 -30.22 -15.16
N LEU A 103 5.06 -29.68 -14.33
CA LEU A 103 5.42 -28.89 -13.15
C LEU A 103 5.91 -29.76 -11.98
N PHE A 104 5.39 -30.98 -11.83
CA PHE A 104 5.58 -31.79 -10.63
C PHE A 104 6.31 -33.13 -10.86
N GLN A 105 6.69 -33.49 -12.10
CA GLN A 105 7.55 -34.66 -12.37
C GLN A 105 9.06 -34.33 -12.41
N SER A 106 9.47 -33.06 -12.50
CA SER A 106 10.89 -32.67 -12.45
C SER A 106 11.52 -32.69 -11.05
N GLY A 107 10.74 -32.94 -9.99
CA GLY A 107 11.21 -33.04 -8.60
C GLY A 107 11.39 -34.47 -8.08
N ARG A 108 11.09 -35.50 -8.87
CA ARG A 108 11.32 -36.91 -8.50
C ARG A 108 12.56 -37.45 -9.21
N THR A 109 13.73 -36.89 -8.88
CA THR A 109 14.99 -37.60 -9.07
C THR A 109 15.15 -38.54 -7.87
N THR A 110 14.96 -39.82 -8.14
CA THR A 110 15.15 -40.99 -7.27
C THR A 110 16.42 -40.94 -6.43
N HIS A 111 16.28 -41.24 -5.13
CA HIS A 111 17.34 -41.77 -4.27
C HIS A 111 17.72 -43.19 -4.69
#